data_AF-A0A850BAL9-F1
#
_entry.id   AF-A0A850BAL9-F1
#
_cell.length_a   1.000
_cell.length_b   1.000
_cell.length_c   1.000
_cell.angle_alpha   90.00
_cell.angle_beta   90.00
_cell.angle_gamma   90.00
#
_symmetry.space_group_name_H-M   'P 1'
#
loop_
_entity.id
_entity.type
_entity.pdbx_description
1 polymer ?
#
loop_
_entity_poly.entity_id
_entity_poly.type
_entity_poly.pdbx_seq_one_letter_code
_entity_poly.pdbx_strand_id
1 'polypeptide(L)'
;MLHKALLAMMVTVAPPGQSAHSVVVEPSCGTDPAKPACDLAPAPRWSPYYKAYVRRETKEEALRRYLLIARVIEKTATVMSAPVKLDDGTEKPAPWPWSVSDLALSLVTIANHESGFRRDVHSGVGPSALGDCAYWDIRGRRISPEHARAVGAAARTSCRSVCLMQINTGGLERARFGYMGKEMVGLDEASTERCFAAGAQAFAEARARCAVTRMHDWFARSVTSYGTGALCEKDAAWTEARVNTFARIGKITADMLPKEARVLIGPDAADPPAENP
;
A
#
# COMPACT_ATOMS: atom_id res chain seq x y z
N MET A 1 -18.61 -4.60 -9.60
CA MET A 1 -17.24 -4.40 -10.13
C MET A 1 -16.52 -3.27 -9.39
N LEU A 2 -16.28 -3.44 -8.09
CA LEU A 2 -15.67 -2.39 -7.27
C LEU A 2 -14.21 -2.15 -7.70
N HIS A 3 -13.45 -3.18 -8.07
CA HIS A 3 -12.06 -3.03 -8.53
C HIS A 3 -11.88 -2.08 -9.73
N LYS A 4 -12.84 -1.97 -10.66
CA LYS A 4 -12.75 -1.02 -11.78
C LYS A 4 -12.80 0.42 -11.31
N ALA A 5 -13.68 0.72 -10.35
CA ALA A 5 -13.76 2.02 -9.71
C ALA A 5 -12.49 2.28 -8.86
N LEU A 6 -12.04 1.30 -8.08
CA LEU A 6 -10.79 1.41 -7.30
C LEU A 6 -9.57 1.68 -8.19
N LEU A 7 -9.46 1.00 -9.33
CA LEU A 7 -8.39 1.26 -10.29
C LEU A 7 -8.46 2.68 -10.85
N ALA A 8 -9.66 3.18 -11.19
CA ALA A 8 -9.84 4.56 -11.63
C ALA A 8 -9.40 5.56 -10.55
N MET A 9 -9.74 5.28 -9.28
CA MET A 9 -9.31 6.08 -8.13
C MET A 9 -7.78 6.10 -8.00
N MET A 10 -7.14 4.93 -8.05
CA MET A 10 -5.69 4.78 -7.94
C MET A 10 -4.95 5.54 -9.05
N VAL A 11 -5.38 5.39 -10.30
CA VAL A 11 -4.78 6.07 -11.45
C VAL A 11 -4.92 7.60 -11.35
N THR A 12 -6.01 8.07 -10.75
CA THR A 12 -6.27 9.51 -10.55
C THR A 12 -5.34 10.12 -9.50
N VAL A 13 -5.03 9.40 -8.43
CA VAL A 13 -4.21 9.93 -7.33
C VAL A 13 -2.72 9.64 -7.48
N ALA A 14 -2.37 8.61 -8.23
CA ALA A 14 -1.00 8.19 -8.49
C ALA A 14 -0.85 7.77 -9.97
N PRO A 15 -0.39 8.68 -10.85
CA PRO A 15 -0.24 8.37 -12.27
C PRO A 15 0.72 7.18 -12.51
N PRO A 16 0.29 6.10 -13.19
CA PRO A 16 1.07 4.87 -13.34
C PRO A 16 2.41 5.07 -14.07
N GLY A 17 3.49 4.54 -13.50
CA GLY A 17 4.85 4.63 -14.08
C GLY A 17 5.47 6.04 -14.02
N GLN A 18 4.80 7.02 -13.41
CA GLN A 18 5.30 8.40 -13.39
C GLN A 18 6.20 8.72 -12.19
N SER A 19 6.13 7.93 -11.12
CA SER A 19 6.91 8.14 -9.90
C SER A 19 8.41 7.92 -10.13
N ALA A 20 9.26 8.70 -9.46
CA ALA A 20 10.70 8.42 -9.38
C ALA A 20 11.02 7.07 -8.71
N HIS A 21 10.04 6.51 -7.98
CA HIS A 21 10.11 5.23 -7.29
C HIS A 21 9.37 4.11 -8.04
N SER A 22 8.89 4.38 -9.25
CA SER A 22 8.43 3.36 -10.20
C SER A 22 9.66 2.70 -10.83
N VAL A 23 10.36 1.91 -10.02
CA VAL A 23 11.66 1.33 -10.36
C VAL A 23 11.55 -0.19 -10.41
N VAL A 24 12.11 -0.80 -11.47
CA VAL A 24 12.23 -2.24 -11.64
C VAL A 24 13.71 -2.59 -11.54
N VAL A 25 14.05 -3.49 -10.61
CA VAL A 25 15.40 -4.06 -10.52
C VAL A 25 15.56 -5.13 -11.58
N GLU A 26 16.71 -5.16 -12.23
CA GLU A 26 17.08 -6.09 -13.30
C GLU A 26 18.20 -7.02 -12.85
N PRO A 27 17.88 -8.16 -12.19
CA PRO A 27 18.90 -9.09 -11.68
C PRO A 27 19.77 -9.68 -12.79
N SER A 28 19.23 -9.80 -14.01
CA SER A 28 19.93 -10.31 -15.19
C SER A 28 21.14 -9.47 -15.59
N CYS A 29 21.20 -8.21 -15.18
CA CYS A 29 22.33 -7.31 -15.45
C CYS A 29 23.50 -7.50 -14.47
N GLY A 30 23.36 -8.38 -13.47
CA GLY A 30 24.36 -8.61 -12.44
C GLY A 30 24.46 -7.47 -11.42
N THR A 31 25.55 -7.50 -10.63
CA THR A 31 25.78 -6.56 -9.52
C THR A 31 27.05 -5.71 -9.69
N ASP A 32 27.77 -5.85 -10.81
CA ASP A 32 28.94 -5.03 -11.12
C ASP A 32 28.50 -3.65 -11.66
N PRO A 33 28.73 -2.54 -10.95
CA PRO A 33 28.33 -1.20 -11.38
C PRO A 33 29.01 -0.72 -12.67
N ALA A 34 30.13 -1.31 -13.06
CA ALA A 34 30.90 -0.89 -14.24
C ALA A 34 30.54 -1.68 -15.51
N LYS A 35 29.96 -2.88 -15.38
CA LYS A 35 29.73 -3.81 -16.48
C LYS A 35 28.38 -4.51 -16.34
N PRO A 36 27.28 -3.95 -16.91
CA PRO A 36 26.02 -4.68 -16.94
C PRO A 36 26.17 -5.95 -17.78
N ALA A 37 25.72 -7.07 -17.25
CA ALA A 37 25.75 -8.36 -17.95
C ALA A 37 24.61 -8.53 -18.97
N CYS A 38 23.64 -7.61 -18.98
CA CYS A 38 22.43 -7.68 -19.80
C CYS A 38 22.51 -6.76 -21.01
N ASP A 39 21.79 -7.12 -22.07
CA ASP A 39 21.58 -6.27 -23.26
C ASP A 39 20.09 -5.93 -23.39
N LEU A 40 19.62 -5.02 -22.52
CA LEU A 40 18.23 -4.58 -22.48
C LEU A 40 18.09 -3.16 -23.06
N ALA A 41 16.98 -2.90 -23.75
CA ALA A 41 16.65 -1.59 -24.30
C ALA A 41 15.34 -1.04 -23.70
N PRO A 42 15.33 0.16 -23.09
CA PRO A 42 16.48 1.02 -22.82
C PRO A 42 17.43 0.40 -21.77
N ALA A 43 18.72 0.72 -21.88
CA ALA A 43 19.74 0.22 -20.97
C ALA A 43 19.40 0.56 -19.50
N PRO A 44 19.31 -0.45 -18.61
CA PRO A 44 19.18 -0.24 -17.19
C PRO A 44 20.36 0.56 -16.64
N ARG A 45 20.13 1.36 -15.60
CA ARG A 45 21.15 2.19 -14.97
C ARG A 45 21.51 1.62 -13.60
N TRP A 46 22.79 1.63 -13.26
CA TRP A 46 23.20 1.30 -11.90
C TRP A 46 22.60 2.29 -10.90
N SER A 47 21.94 1.78 -9.86
CA SER A 47 21.49 2.58 -8.73
C SER A 47 22.30 2.25 -7.49
N PRO A 48 23.13 3.19 -6.97
CA PRO A 48 23.82 3.02 -5.69
C PRO A 48 22.85 2.78 -4.52
N TYR A 49 21.64 3.31 -4.62
CA TYR A 49 20.61 3.16 -3.60
C TYR A 49 20.07 1.73 -3.53
N TYR A 50 19.74 1.13 -4.68
CA TYR A 50 19.26 -0.26 -4.74
C TYR A 50 20.40 -1.28 -4.80
N LYS A 51 21.65 -0.84 -5.03
CA LYS A 51 22.83 -1.67 -5.31
C LYS A 51 22.57 -2.69 -6.43
N ALA A 52 21.87 -2.23 -7.47
CA ALA A 52 21.49 -3.04 -8.60
C ALA A 52 21.28 -2.17 -9.84
N TYR A 53 21.28 -2.81 -11.02
CA TYR A 53 20.76 -2.19 -12.23
C TYR A 53 19.25 -2.06 -12.14
N VAL A 54 18.77 -0.89 -12.52
CA VAL A 54 17.35 -0.57 -12.49
C VAL A 54 16.90 0.11 -13.77
N ARG A 55 15.65 -0.13 -14.12
CA ARG A 55 14.94 0.66 -15.13
C ARG A 55 13.67 1.25 -14.54
N ARG A 56 13.07 2.16 -15.30
CA ARG A 56 11.75 2.68 -14.98
C ARG A 56 10.68 1.62 -15.27
N GLU A 57 9.75 1.45 -14.33
CA GLU A 57 8.51 0.73 -14.54
C GLU A 57 7.71 1.47 -15.63
N THR A 58 7.27 0.73 -16.63
CA THR A 58 6.44 1.27 -17.71
C THR A 58 5.03 1.57 -17.21
N LYS A 59 4.31 2.45 -17.92
CA LYS A 59 2.89 2.73 -17.61
C LYS A 59 2.05 1.44 -17.60
N GLU A 60 2.34 0.53 -18.52
CA GLU A 60 1.63 -0.74 -18.68
C GLU A 60 1.85 -1.71 -17.52
N GLU A 61 3.11 -1.89 -17.09
CA GLU A 61 3.45 -2.69 -15.91
C GLU A 61 2.80 -2.14 -14.64
N ALA A 62 2.86 -0.81 -14.46
CA ALA A 62 2.23 -0.13 -13.34
C ALA A 62 0.71 -0.32 -13.35
N LEU A 63 0.06 -0.25 -14.51
CA LEU A 63 -1.39 -0.47 -14.64
C LEU A 63 -1.79 -1.91 -14.31
N ARG A 64 -1.03 -2.93 -14.77
CA ARG A 64 -1.28 -4.33 -14.40
C ARG A 64 -1.15 -4.54 -12.89
N ARG A 65 -0.13 -3.95 -12.29
CA ARG A 65 0.07 -4.00 -10.84
C ARG A 65 -1.05 -3.29 -10.08
N TYR A 66 -1.51 -2.13 -10.55
CA TYR A 66 -2.63 -1.43 -9.95
C TYR A 66 -3.93 -2.22 -10.07
N LEU A 67 -4.15 -2.93 -11.17
CA LEU A 67 -5.29 -3.82 -11.33
C LEU A 67 -5.25 -4.97 -10.31
N LEU A 68 -4.09 -5.58 -10.10
CA LEU A 68 -3.89 -6.59 -9.05
C LEU A 68 -4.23 -6.02 -7.67
N ILE A 69 -3.66 -4.86 -7.32
CA ILE A 69 -3.92 -4.19 -6.05
C ILE A 69 -5.42 -3.88 -5.89
N ALA A 70 -6.08 -3.37 -6.92
CA ALA A 70 -7.50 -3.05 -6.88
C ALA A 70 -8.38 -4.29 -6.64
N ARG A 71 -8.06 -5.42 -7.28
CA ARG A 71 -8.74 -6.71 -7.06
C ARG A 71 -8.53 -7.21 -5.63
N VAL A 72 -7.31 -7.13 -5.13
CA VAL A 72 -6.99 -7.51 -3.74
C VAL A 72 -7.73 -6.62 -2.74
N ILE A 73 -7.80 -5.31 -2.97
CA ILE A 73 -8.56 -4.39 -2.09
C ILE A 73 -10.04 -4.77 -2.08
N GLU A 74 -10.66 -5.03 -3.24
CA GLU A 74 -12.06 -5.48 -3.31
C GLU A 74 -12.27 -6.80 -2.55
N LYS A 75 -11.38 -7.78 -2.75
CA LYS A 75 -11.41 -9.08 -2.06
C LYS A 75 -11.29 -8.90 -0.54
N THR A 76 -10.26 -8.17 -0.09
CA THR A 76 -10.03 -7.89 1.33
C THR A 76 -11.22 -7.15 1.95
N ALA A 77 -11.74 -6.12 1.29
CA ALA A 77 -12.87 -5.35 1.82
C ALA A 77 -14.14 -6.22 1.93
N THR A 78 -14.38 -7.09 0.95
CA THR A 78 -15.49 -8.05 0.96
C THR A 78 -15.37 -9.01 2.14
N VAL A 79 -14.21 -9.66 2.30
CA VAL A 79 -13.97 -10.61 3.38
C VAL A 79 -14.08 -9.95 4.75
N MET A 80 -13.48 -8.77 4.93
CA MET A 80 -13.47 -8.06 6.21
C MET A 80 -14.82 -7.48 6.61
N SER A 81 -15.72 -7.29 5.65
CA SER A 81 -17.08 -6.79 5.91
C SER A 81 -18.11 -7.92 6.05
N ALA A 82 -17.70 -9.18 5.89
CA ALA A 82 -18.56 -10.34 6.11
C ALA A 82 -18.48 -10.80 7.58
N PRO A 83 -19.61 -11.24 8.18
CA PRO A 83 -19.58 -11.96 9.45
C PRO A 83 -18.69 -13.21 9.37
N VAL A 84 -18.03 -13.55 10.47
CA VAL A 84 -17.16 -14.73 10.54
C VAL A 84 -17.92 -15.87 11.21
N LYS A 85 -18.20 -16.94 10.46
CA LYS A 85 -18.74 -18.19 11.02
C LYS A 85 -17.62 -18.97 11.72
N LEU A 86 -17.85 -19.36 12.97
CA LEU A 86 -16.96 -20.23 13.74
C LEU A 86 -17.38 -21.70 13.56
N ASP A 87 -16.48 -22.61 13.93
CA ASP A 87 -16.70 -24.06 13.84
C ASP A 87 -17.89 -24.56 14.66
N ASP A 88 -18.25 -23.83 15.73
CA ASP A 88 -19.40 -24.12 16.59
C ASP A 88 -20.74 -23.57 16.03
N GLY A 89 -20.72 -22.99 14.84
CA GLY A 89 -21.88 -22.36 14.19
C GLY A 89 -22.18 -20.93 14.66
N THR A 90 -21.43 -20.39 15.63
CA THR A 90 -21.59 -19.01 16.09
C THR A 90 -21.09 -18.03 15.02
N GLU A 91 -21.83 -16.95 14.79
CA GLU A 91 -21.40 -15.85 13.93
C GLU A 91 -20.77 -14.73 14.78
N LYS A 92 -19.52 -14.39 14.48
CA LYS A 92 -18.89 -13.17 14.98
C LYS A 92 -19.22 -12.01 14.05
N PRO A 93 -19.45 -10.79 14.59
CA PRO A 93 -19.57 -9.59 13.78
C PRO A 93 -18.38 -9.42 12.85
N ALA A 94 -18.63 -8.86 11.66
CA ALA A 94 -17.59 -8.52 10.72
C ALA A 94 -16.52 -7.62 11.39
N PRO A 95 -15.22 -7.87 11.19
CA PRO A 95 -14.16 -6.98 11.65
C PRO A 95 -14.39 -5.52 11.22
N TRP A 96 -14.94 -5.33 10.03
CA TRP A 96 -15.41 -4.06 9.52
C TRP A 96 -16.96 -4.03 9.44
N PRO A 97 -17.65 -3.34 10.36
CA PRO A 97 -19.11 -3.40 10.44
C PRO A 97 -19.82 -2.41 9.49
N TRP A 98 -19.09 -1.71 8.62
CA TRP A 98 -19.67 -0.77 7.65
C TRP A 98 -19.58 -1.32 6.22
N SER A 99 -19.89 -0.51 5.22
CA SER A 99 -19.95 -1.01 3.85
C SER A 99 -18.57 -1.43 3.32
N VAL A 100 -18.58 -2.43 2.43
CA VAL A 100 -17.40 -2.85 1.65
C VAL A 100 -16.76 -1.66 0.95
N SER A 101 -17.58 -0.74 0.41
CA SER A 101 -17.10 0.47 -0.26
C SER A 101 -16.33 1.39 0.69
N ASP A 102 -16.80 1.57 1.93
CA ASP A 102 -16.11 2.42 2.91
C ASP A 102 -14.71 1.88 3.23
N LEU A 103 -14.58 0.55 3.42
CA LEU A 103 -13.29 -0.06 3.67
C LEU A 103 -12.39 0.03 2.44
N ALA A 104 -12.90 -0.31 1.25
CA ALA A 104 -12.12 -0.28 0.02
C ALA A 104 -11.58 1.13 -0.29
N LEU A 105 -12.43 2.16 -0.15
CA LEU A 105 -12.04 3.58 -0.28
C LEU A 105 -10.98 3.98 0.75
N SER A 106 -11.12 3.48 1.98
CA SER A 106 -10.14 3.73 3.04
C SER A 106 -8.79 3.09 2.71
N LEU A 107 -8.79 1.84 2.25
CA LEU A 107 -7.57 1.10 1.89
C LEU A 107 -6.84 1.76 0.71
N VAL A 108 -7.56 2.19 -0.33
CA VAL A 108 -6.96 2.96 -1.44
C VAL A 108 -6.35 4.27 -0.92
N THR A 109 -7.08 4.99 -0.06
CA THR A 109 -6.60 6.26 0.49
C THR A 109 -5.33 6.07 1.32
N ILE A 110 -5.33 5.08 2.23
CA ILE A 110 -4.20 4.76 3.09
C ILE A 110 -3.02 4.33 2.24
N ALA A 111 -3.17 3.33 1.37
CA ALA A 111 -2.06 2.86 0.54
C ALA A 111 -1.46 3.98 -0.33
N ASN A 112 -2.27 4.90 -0.85
CA ASN A 112 -1.79 6.08 -1.56
C ASN A 112 -0.94 6.99 -0.67
N HIS A 113 -1.40 7.31 0.53
CA HIS A 113 -0.71 8.25 1.41
C HIS A 113 0.48 7.63 2.14
N GLU A 114 0.46 6.33 2.37
CA GLU A 114 1.53 5.60 3.04
C GLU A 114 2.66 5.22 2.08
N SER A 115 2.31 4.75 0.88
CA SER A 115 3.31 4.23 -0.06
C SER A 115 3.28 4.87 -1.43
N GLY A 116 2.29 5.70 -1.78
CA GLY A 116 2.11 6.23 -3.14
C GLY A 116 1.93 5.13 -4.19
N PHE A 117 1.55 3.92 -3.78
CA PHE A 117 1.58 2.71 -4.60
C PHE A 117 2.95 2.49 -5.29
N ARG A 118 4.04 2.89 -4.63
CA ARG A 118 5.39 2.78 -5.19
C ARG A 118 5.77 1.32 -5.43
N ARG A 119 6.41 1.08 -6.57
CA ARG A 119 6.78 -0.25 -7.06
C ARG A 119 7.80 -0.91 -6.14
N ASP A 120 8.80 -0.16 -5.70
CA ASP A 120 9.89 -0.63 -4.85
C ASP A 120 9.41 -1.08 -3.47
N VAL A 121 8.48 -0.35 -2.86
CA VAL A 121 7.75 -0.74 -1.64
C VAL A 121 6.98 -2.03 -1.87
N HIS A 122 6.25 -2.13 -2.98
CA HIS A 122 5.45 -3.32 -3.28
C HIS A 122 6.31 -4.58 -3.45
N SER A 123 7.43 -4.50 -4.19
CA SER A 123 8.36 -5.65 -4.30
C SER A 123 9.16 -5.93 -3.04
N GLY A 124 9.26 -4.97 -2.12
CA GLY A 124 10.18 -5.08 -0.99
C GLY A 124 11.64 -5.09 -1.40
N VAL A 125 12.01 -4.33 -2.43
CA VAL A 125 13.39 -4.33 -2.96
C VAL A 125 14.18 -3.11 -2.49
N GLY A 126 15.39 -3.38 -2.01
CA GLY A 126 16.34 -2.38 -1.53
C GLY A 126 15.88 -1.68 -0.24
N PRO A 127 16.55 -0.60 0.16
CA PRO A 127 16.24 0.11 1.39
C PRO A 127 14.84 0.76 1.40
N SER A 128 14.19 0.92 0.23
CA SER A 128 12.82 1.45 0.10
C SER A 128 11.72 0.44 0.40
N ALA A 129 12.07 -0.84 0.57
CA ALA A 129 11.14 -1.88 1.04
C ALA A 129 10.50 -1.54 2.40
N LEU A 130 11.21 -0.74 3.18
CA LEU A 130 10.84 -0.35 4.52
C LEU A 130 10.47 1.13 4.57
N GLY A 131 9.45 1.47 5.34
CA GLY A 131 9.15 2.85 5.75
C GLY A 131 9.20 3.04 7.27
N ASP A 132 8.63 4.15 7.73
CA ASP A 132 8.75 4.67 9.10
C ASP A 132 10.18 4.61 9.63
N CYS A 133 11.08 5.21 8.85
CA CYS A 133 12.47 5.34 9.22
C CYS A 133 12.63 6.36 10.34
N ALA A 134 12.87 5.88 11.56
CA ALA A 134 13.32 6.71 12.65
C ALA A 134 14.85 6.85 12.59
N TYR A 135 15.33 8.09 12.61
CA TYR A 135 16.74 8.41 12.74
C TYR A 135 17.09 8.61 14.19
N TRP A 136 18.28 8.15 14.60
CA TRP A 136 18.76 8.25 15.97
C TRP A 136 20.16 8.84 15.98
N ASP A 137 20.44 9.74 16.93
CA ASP A 137 21.79 10.27 17.15
C ASP A 137 22.70 9.24 17.85
N ILE A 138 23.99 9.57 17.99
CA ILE A 138 24.98 8.71 18.66
C ILE A 138 24.65 8.42 20.13
N ARG A 139 23.77 9.23 20.74
CA ARG A 139 23.29 9.07 22.12
C ARG A 139 21.99 8.27 22.20
N GLY A 140 21.53 7.71 21.08
CA GLY A 140 20.31 6.92 21.02
C GLY A 140 19.04 7.74 21.17
N ARG A 141 19.06 9.04 20.82
CA ARG A 141 17.87 9.90 20.81
C ARG A 141 17.33 10.03 19.40
N ARG A 142 16.01 9.99 19.25
CA ARG A 142 15.35 10.19 17.95
C ARG A 142 15.60 11.61 17.46
N ILE A 143 16.01 11.75 16.19
CA ILE A 143 16.28 13.03 15.53
C ILE A 143 15.45 13.17 14.25
N SER A 144 15.24 14.41 13.80
CA SER A 144 14.50 14.66 12.56
C SER A 144 15.29 14.20 11.32
N PRO A 145 14.63 13.94 10.18
CA PRO A 145 15.29 13.63 8.92
C PRO A 145 16.25 14.74 8.45
N GLU A 146 15.91 16.03 8.65
CA GLU A 146 16.81 17.15 8.33
C GLU A 146 18.09 17.08 9.17
N HIS A 147 17.94 16.86 10.47
CA HIS A 147 19.08 16.76 11.38
C HIS A 147 19.94 15.56 11.02
N ALA A 148 19.33 14.40 10.73
CA ALA A 148 20.04 13.19 10.33
C ALA A 148 20.89 13.38 9.07
N ARG A 149 20.35 14.11 8.06
CA ARG A 149 21.09 14.51 6.86
C ARG A 149 22.26 15.44 7.18
N ALA A 150 22.05 16.43 8.04
CA ALA A 150 23.06 17.42 8.40
C ALA A 150 24.25 16.81 9.16
N VAL A 151 24.01 15.83 10.04
CA VAL A 151 25.07 15.22 10.86
C VAL A 151 25.65 13.94 10.26
N GLY A 152 25.27 13.59 9.02
CA GLY A 152 25.69 12.33 8.40
C GLY A 152 25.30 11.09 9.21
N ALA A 153 24.22 11.16 9.99
CA ALA A 153 23.73 10.04 10.80
C ALA A 153 23.08 8.97 9.92
N ALA A 154 23.89 8.28 9.14
CA ALA A 154 23.58 6.94 8.65
C ALA A 154 23.54 5.91 9.79
N ALA A 155 24.08 6.26 10.98
CA ALA A 155 24.53 5.30 11.98
C ALA A 155 23.42 4.43 12.59
N ARG A 156 22.15 4.89 12.67
CA ARG A 156 21.03 4.06 13.16
C ARG A 156 19.70 4.52 12.55
N THR A 157 19.49 4.22 11.27
CA THR A 157 18.14 4.33 10.69
C THR A 157 17.38 3.04 11.01
N SER A 158 16.27 3.12 11.75
CA SER A 158 15.39 1.98 11.97
C SER A 158 14.11 2.20 11.19
N CYS A 159 14.04 1.61 10.00
CA CYS A 159 12.81 1.50 9.22
C CYS A 159 12.11 0.20 9.66
N ARG A 160 10.82 0.29 9.99
CA ARG A 160 10.07 -0.78 10.68
C ARG A 160 8.78 -1.17 9.99
N SER A 161 8.27 -0.29 9.13
CA SER A 161 7.03 -0.50 8.42
C SER A 161 7.29 -1.13 7.06
N VAL A 162 6.37 -1.96 6.60
CA VAL A 162 6.53 -2.78 5.39
C VAL A 162 5.30 -2.70 4.50
N CYS A 163 5.48 -3.05 3.22
CA CYS A 163 4.44 -3.18 2.21
C CYS A 163 3.68 -1.89 1.87
N LEU A 164 2.72 -1.98 0.95
CA LEU A 164 1.96 -0.83 0.44
C LEU A 164 1.14 -0.11 1.53
N MET A 165 0.77 -0.84 2.58
CA MET A 165 0.04 -0.30 3.74
C MET A 165 0.98 0.23 4.83
N GLN A 166 2.30 0.13 4.70
CA GLN A 166 3.29 0.57 5.70
C GLN A 166 2.97 0.07 7.12
N ILE A 167 2.77 -1.25 7.24
CA ILE A 167 2.46 -1.87 8.53
C ILE A 167 3.74 -2.01 9.35
N ASN A 168 3.76 -1.41 10.54
CA ASN A 168 4.86 -1.54 11.48
C ASN A 168 4.89 -2.95 12.08
N THR A 169 5.64 -3.85 11.43
CA THR A 169 6.01 -5.17 11.94
C THR A 169 7.26 -5.10 12.81
N GLY A 170 8.03 -4.01 12.73
CA GLY A 170 9.38 -3.93 13.26
C GLY A 170 10.44 -4.48 12.29
N GLY A 171 10.13 -4.53 10.99
CA GLY A 171 11.02 -4.96 9.91
C GLY A 171 10.58 -6.26 9.21
N LEU A 172 11.34 -6.69 8.19
CA LEU A 172 11.00 -7.87 7.37
C LEU A 172 10.96 -9.19 8.14
N GLU A 173 11.81 -9.33 9.16
CA GLU A 173 11.95 -10.57 9.93
C GLU A 173 11.05 -10.64 11.17
N ARG A 174 10.13 -9.69 11.33
CA ARG A 174 9.19 -9.66 12.44
C ARG A 174 7.76 -9.90 11.98
N ALA A 175 6.99 -10.57 12.83
CA ALA A 175 5.61 -10.92 12.56
C ALA A 175 4.64 -9.95 13.24
N ARG A 176 3.57 -9.57 12.52
CA ARG A 176 2.40 -8.87 13.05
C ARG A 176 1.18 -9.24 12.22
N PHE A 177 0.01 -9.30 12.86
CA PHE A 177 -1.24 -9.71 12.19
C PHE A 177 -1.15 -11.09 11.51
N GLY A 178 -0.33 -11.99 12.05
CA GLY A 178 -0.16 -13.35 11.51
C GLY A 178 0.84 -13.50 10.36
N TYR A 179 1.51 -12.42 9.93
CA TYR A 179 2.46 -12.46 8.80
C TYR A 179 3.81 -11.86 9.16
N MET A 180 4.89 -12.45 8.65
CA MET A 180 6.21 -11.84 8.63
C MET A 180 6.25 -10.69 7.61
N GLY A 181 7.04 -9.65 7.89
CA GLY A 181 7.17 -8.51 6.98
C GLY A 181 7.60 -8.88 5.55
N LYS A 182 8.46 -9.89 5.40
CA LYS A 182 8.88 -10.41 4.09
C LYS A 182 7.77 -11.12 3.30
N GLU A 183 6.74 -11.62 3.97
CA GLU A 183 5.60 -12.29 3.32
C GLU A 183 4.57 -11.29 2.78
N MET A 184 4.63 -10.04 3.23
CA MET A 184 3.75 -8.94 2.84
C MET A 184 4.33 -8.09 1.71
N VAL A 185 5.54 -8.39 1.24
CA VAL A 185 6.16 -7.72 0.11
C VAL A 185 6.38 -8.73 -1.01
N GLY A 186 6.09 -8.31 -2.24
CA GLY A 186 6.06 -9.19 -3.40
C GLY A 186 5.10 -8.64 -4.45
N LEU A 187 5.38 -8.93 -5.72
CA LEU A 187 4.49 -8.57 -6.83
C LEU A 187 3.36 -9.55 -7.06
N ASP A 188 3.41 -10.69 -6.41
CA ASP A 188 2.40 -11.72 -6.53
C ASP A 188 1.14 -11.34 -5.74
N GLU A 189 0.04 -11.99 -6.09
CA GLU A 189 -1.25 -11.81 -5.46
C GLU A 189 -1.21 -12.17 -3.98
N ALA A 190 -0.58 -13.29 -3.61
CA ALA A 190 -0.56 -13.76 -2.22
C ALA A 190 0.13 -12.75 -1.29
N SER A 191 1.29 -12.20 -1.67
CA SER A 191 1.98 -11.18 -0.88
C SER A 191 1.17 -9.89 -0.78
N THR A 192 0.50 -9.50 -1.86
CA THR A 192 -0.39 -8.33 -1.90
C THR A 192 -1.59 -8.53 -0.98
N GLU A 193 -2.20 -9.71 -0.99
CA GLU A 193 -3.31 -10.08 -0.10
C GLU A 193 -2.92 -10.01 1.36
N ARG A 194 -1.77 -10.57 1.75
CA ARG A 194 -1.28 -10.49 3.14
C ARG A 194 -1.08 -9.05 3.58
N CYS A 195 -0.49 -8.20 2.74
CA CYS A 195 -0.31 -6.78 3.03
C CYS A 195 -1.65 -6.06 3.30
N PHE A 196 -2.63 -6.24 2.42
CA PHE A 196 -3.93 -5.58 2.56
C PHE A 196 -4.79 -6.18 3.67
N ALA A 197 -4.73 -7.49 3.91
CA ALA A 197 -5.39 -8.13 5.04
C ALA A 197 -4.87 -7.59 6.37
N ALA A 198 -3.53 -7.56 6.56
CA ALA A 198 -2.91 -6.96 7.74
C ALA A 198 -3.25 -5.47 7.88
N GLY A 199 -3.23 -4.72 6.77
CA GLY A 199 -3.59 -3.31 6.76
C GLY A 199 -5.04 -3.04 7.10
N ALA A 200 -5.97 -3.82 6.57
CA ALA A 200 -7.39 -3.72 6.87
C ALA A 200 -7.67 -4.08 8.32
N GLN A 201 -7.01 -5.11 8.87
CA GLN A 201 -7.13 -5.48 10.27
C GLN A 201 -6.62 -4.35 11.18
N ALA A 202 -5.43 -3.81 10.91
CA ALA A 202 -4.87 -2.67 11.64
C ALA A 202 -5.80 -1.44 11.59
N PHE A 203 -6.39 -1.16 10.43
CA PHE A 203 -7.31 -0.04 10.27
C PHE A 203 -8.67 -0.28 10.95
N ALA A 204 -9.19 -1.50 10.93
CA ALA A 204 -10.39 -1.88 11.66
C ALA A 204 -10.22 -1.72 13.17
N GLU A 205 -9.04 -2.08 13.71
CA GLU A 205 -8.66 -1.85 15.11
C GLU A 205 -8.55 -0.34 15.43
N ALA A 206 -7.94 0.44 14.56
CA ALA A 206 -7.84 1.90 14.70
C ALA A 206 -9.24 2.55 14.73
N ARG A 207 -10.12 2.13 13.83
CA ARG A 207 -11.53 2.54 13.80
C ARG A 207 -12.27 2.10 15.06
N ALA A 208 -12.09 0.86 15.52
CA ALA A 208 -12.74 0.36 16.73
C ALA A 208 -12.36 1.20 17.97
N ARG A 209 -11.12 1.69 18.00
CA ARG A 209 -10.60 2.53 19.09
C ARG A 209 -11.14 3.96 19.06
N CYS A 210 -11.18 4.58 17.87
CA CYS A 210 -11.36 6.03 17.75
C CYS A 210 -12.64 6.47 17.01
N ALA A 211 -13.38 5.55 16.42
CA ALA A 211 -14.58 5.82 15.62
C ALA A 211 -15.57 4.63 15.69
N VAL A 212 -16.03 4.32 16.91
CA VAL A 212 -16.98 3.22 17.15
C VAL A 212 -18.26 3.38 16.31
N THR A 213 -18.74 4.62 16.19
CA THR A 213 -19.90 5.00 15.39
C THR A 213 -19.47 5.74 14.12
N ARG A 214 -20.31 5.65 13.07
CA ARG A 214 -20.05 6.30 11.77
C ARG A 214 -20.46 7.78 11.78
N MET A 215 -19.84 8.58 12.64
CA MET A 215 -20.03 10.04 12.66
C MET A 215 -19.31 10.72 11.50
N HIS A 216 -19.62 11.98 11.18
CA HIS A 216 -19.03 12.71 10.05
C HIS A 216 -17.50 12.72 9.99
N ASP A 217 -16.80 12.60 11.12
CA ASP A 217 -15.33 12.62 11.19
C ASP A 217 -14.69 11.25 11.45
N TRP A 218 -15.43 10.15 11.28
CA TRP A 218 -14.97 8.79 11.55
C TRP A 218 -13.65 8.45 10.86
N PHE A 219 -13.51 8.86 9.59
CA PHE A 219 -12.33 8.54 8.77
C PHE A 219 -11.09 9.28 9.29
N ALA A 220 -11.25 10.56 9.61
CA ALA A 220 -10.18 11.38 10.19
C ALA A 220 -9.64 10.77 11.50
N ARG A 221 -10.53 10.34 12.40
CA ARG A 221 -10.15 9.70 13.67
C ARG A 221 -9.49 8.34 13.46
N SER A 222 -10.05 7.52 12.57
CA SER A 222 -9.53 6.18 12.27
C SER A 222 -8.13 6.26 11.66
N VAL A 223 -7.93 7.16 10.69
CA VAL A 223 -6.64 7.29 10.00
C VAL A 223 -5.56 7.92 10.89
N THR A 224 -5.94 8.83 11.78
CA THR A 224 -5.04 9.34 12.85
C THR A 224 -4.56 8.20 13.74
N SER A 225 -5.49 7.38 14.24
CA SER A 225 -5.13 6.26 15.10
C SER A 225 -4.31 5.20 14.37
N TYR A 226 -4.54 5.02 13.07
CA TYR A 226 -3.78 4.12 12.23
C TYR A 226 -2.31 4.56 12.13
N GLY A 227 -2.07 5.83 11.78
CA GLY A 227 -0.71 6.35 11.60
C GLY A 227 0.07 6.54 12.90
N THR A 228 -0.61 6.90 13.98
CA THR A 228 0.02 7.14 15.30
C THR A 228 0.08 5.89 16.19
N GLY A 229 -0.74 4.87 15.89
CA GLY A 229 -0.91 3.65 16.66
C GLY A 229 -1.79 3.78 17.91
N ALA A 230 -2.14 4.99 18.36
CA ALA A 230 -2.92 5.17 19.60
C ALA A 230 -3.76 6.45 19.69
N LEU A 231 -3.39 7.53 18.99
CA LEU A 231 -4.04 8.83 19.16
C LEU A 231 -5.31 8.93 18.31
N CYS A 232 -6.38 9.44 18.90
CA CYS A 232 -7.61 9.77 18.19
C CYS A 232 -7.70 11.26 17.80
N GLU A 233 -6.79 12.09 18.33
CA GLU A 233 -6.75 13.54 18.12
C GLU A 233 -6.08 13.88 16.79
N LYS A 234 -6.76 14.70 15.98
CA LYS A 234 -6.34 15.01 14.62
C LYS A 234 -5.09 15.88 14.63
N ASP A 235 -4.00 15.41 14.05
CA ASP A 235 -2.99 16.32 13.49
C ASP A 235 -3.60 16.96 12.24
N ALA A 236 -3.86 18.26 12.29
CA ALA A 236 -4.68 18.95 11.30
C ALA A 236 -4.14 18.78 9.87
N ALA A 237 -2.84 19.01 9.63
CA ALA A 237 -2.30 19.04 8.27
C ALA A 237 -2.17 17.64 7.66
N TRP A 238 -1.66 16.67 8.43
CA TRP A 238 -1.44 15.31 7.94
C TRP A 238 -2.77 14.55 7.71
N THR A 239 -3.75 14.79 8.58
CA THR A 239 -5.08 14.15 8.51
C THR A 239 -5.93 14.76 7.41
N GLU A 240 -5.88 16.08 7.22
CA GLU A 240 -6.68 16.79 6.21
C GLU A 240 -6.36 16.31 4.80
N ALA A 241 -5.08 16.10 4.46
CA ALA A 241 -4.69 15.57 3.15
C ALA A 241 -5.30 14.19 2.86
N ARG A 242 -5.41 13.32 3.89
CA ARG A 242 -6.04 12.00 3.79
C ARG A 242 -7.55 12.11 3.62
N VAL A 243 -8.21 12.94 4.42
CA VAL A 243 -9.65 13.18 4.32
C VAL A 243 -10.02 13.76 2.94
N ASN A 244 -9.24 14.73 2.44
CA ASN A 244 -9.46 15.32 1.12
C ASN A 244 -9.27 14.30 0.00
N THR A 245 -8.26 13.44 0.09
CA THR A 245 -8.11 12.32 -0.87
C THR A 245 -9.28 11.37 -0.79
N PHE A 246 -9.69 10.92 0.40
CA PHE A 246 -10.84 10.03 0.60
C PHE A 246 -12.12 10.60 -0.03
N ALA A 247 -12.44 11.86 0.26
CA ALA A 247 -13.61 12.54 -0.27
C ALA A 247 -13.53 12.76 -1.79
N ARG A 248 -12.32 13.02 -2.32
CA ARG A 248 -12.10 13.18 -3.77
C ARG A 248 -12.29 11.86 -4.51
N ILE A 249 -11.68 10.78 -4.03
CA ILE A 249 -11.74 9.49 -4.71
C ILE A 249 -13.11 8.82 -4.56
N GLY A 250 -13.85 9.10 -3.49
CA GLY A 250 -15.22 8.62 -3.32
C GLY A 250 -16.20 9.12 -4.39
N LYS A 251 -15.82 10.13 -5.19
CA LYS A 251 -16.59 10.65 -6.33
C LYS A 251 -16.20 10.01 -7.65
N ILE A 252 -15.18 9.14 -7.67
CA ILE A 252 -14.67 8.53 -8.89
C ILE A 252 -15.40 7.22 -9.16
N THR A 253 -15.89 7.08 -10.38
CA THR A 253 -16.64 5.93 -10.85
C THR A 253 -15.86 5.16 -11.91
N ALA A 254 -16.30 3.93 -12.23
CA ALA A 254 -15.58 3.06 -13.17
C ALA A 254 -15.51 3.64 -14.60
N ASP A 255 -16.50 4.45 -15.01
CA ASP A 255 -16.54 5.17 -16.28
C ASP A 255 -15.55 6.34 -16.37
N MET A 256 -14.88 6.70 -15.27
CA MET A 256 -13.78 7.66 -15.27
C MET A 256 -12.41 7.01 -15.53
N LEU A 257 -12.36 5.67 -15.65
CA LEU A 257 -11.11 4.97 -15.93
C LEU A 257 -10.54 5.37 -17.30
N PRO A 258 -9.26 5.76 -17.44
CA PRO A 258 -8.69 6.14 -18.73
C PRO A 258 -8.78 5.04 -19.79
N LYS A 259 -8.92 5.43 -21.07
CA LYS A 259 -9.06 4.48 -22.19
C LYS A 259 -7.95 3.44 -22.22
N GLU A 260 -6.70 3.85 -22.01
CA GLU A 260 -5.57 2.91 -22.02
C GLU A 260 -5.67 1.85 -20.90
N ALA A 261 -6.18 2.22 -19.73
CA ALA A 261 -6.40 1.28 -18.64
C ALA A 261 -7.57 0.32 -18.94
N ARG A 262 -8.63 0.78 -19.63
CA ARG A 262 -9.72 -0.08 -20.08
C ARG A 262 -9.25 -1.15 -21.06
N VAL A 263 -8.39 -0.78 -22.02
CA VAL A 263 -7.83 -1.72 -23.00
C VAL A 263 -7.05 -2.84 -22.31
N LEU A 264 -6.26 -2.51 -21.29
CA LEU A 264 -5.47 -3.50 -20.53
C LEU A 264 -6.30 -4.49 -19.71
N ILE A 265 -7.51 -4.09 -19.29
CA ILE A 265 -8.42 -4.94 -18.53
C ILE A 265 -9.16 -5.92 -19.46
N GLY A 266 -9.15 -5.67 -20.77
CA GLY A 266 -9.90 -6.43 -21.77
C GLY A 266 -11.42 -6.22 -21.68
N PRO A 267 -12.17 -6.63 -22.71
CA PRO A 267 -13.63 -6.71 -22.63
C PRO A 267 -14.10 -7.77 -21.61
N ASP A 268 -13.27 -8.80 -21.35
CA ASP A 268 -13.59 -9.98 -20.54
C ASP A 268 -13.35 -9.85 -19.03
N ALA A 269 -13.09 -8.64 -18.52
CA ALA A 269 -13.43 -8.36 -17.11
C ALA A 269 -14.94 -8.07 -16.96
N ALA A 270 -15.76 -8.62 -17.84
CA ALA A 270 -17.17 -8.86 -17.60
C ALA A 270 -17.29 -9.97 -16.55
N ASP A 271 -18.43 -9.95 -15.86
CA ASP A 271 -18.71 -10.62 -14.59
C ASP A 271 -18.12 -12.04 -14.45
N PRO A 272 -17.66 -12.46 -13.25
CA PRO A 272 -17.61 -13.89 -12.99
C PRO A 272 -19.00 -14.45 -13.33
N PRO A 273 -19.11 -15.60 -14.01
CA PRO A 273 -20.41 -16.18 -14.33
C PRO A 273 -21.22 -16.22 -13.04
N ALA A 274 -22.42 -15.64 -13.07
CA ALA A 274 -23.33 -15.68 -11.94
C ALA A 274 -23.41 -17.16 -11.50
N GLU A 275 -22.95 -17.45 -10.29
CA GLU A 275 -23.21 -18.74 -9.68
C GLU A 275 -24.74 -18.87 -9.65
N ASN A 276 -25.24 -19.84 -10.42
CA ASN A 276 -26.66 -20.14 -10.45
C ASN A 276 -27.12 -20.50 -9.02
N PRO A 277 -28.33 -20.06 -8.62
CA PRO A 277 -28.90 -20.36 -7.31
C PRO A 277 -29.07 -21.85 -7.06
#